data_AF-A0A953CM13-F1
#
_entry.id   AF-A0A953CM13-F1
#
_cell.length_a   1.000
_cell.length_b   1.000
_cell.length_c   1.000
_cell.angle_alpha   90.00
_cell.angle_beta   90.00
_cell.angle_gamma   90.00
#
_symmetry.space_group_name_H-M   'P 1'
#
loop_
_entity.id
_entity.type
_entity.pdbx_description
1 polymer ?
#
loop_
_entity_poly.entity_id
_entity_poly.type
_entity_poly.pdbx_seq_one_letter_code
_entity_poly.pdbx_strand_id
1 'polypeptide(L)'
;MEEIFLVLERLGNVVTIREMLMLVSYLITGGMTCTDVDKRLAGGGQRTGWQHAWTFYNLLFQSPPNLPADRTDKGIPVLAALRRLDPGAIAVRRVDEKILNRGEVFEPGQQDLQFLAGVGSRVTVVDAALGIDDFNGNPQTRAEMNREAEATGLAVAALRRRAFFDDIEGVESVMVKLGFKYGDVFLKLLEGQLQPHERVRIKNIIIAGLHAIQGLRIGRTETMLYLVDPAFGKASADAAIVARQIPSSRVNLQPASSAWLGGPDSRWFMPRSVDWIDRSVILRVDERLGVLKDLPLDLLSFECVARAASGYVSEEFYANEIRRVRTFLGQLAEGATEDSAQITVFMRGQLQNVSLDQGVIQVGGE
;
A
#
# COMPACT_ATOMS: atom_id res chain seq x y z
N MET A 1 0.15 14.29 9.98
CA MET A 1 1.36 14.50 9.15
C MET A 1 2.49 13.56 9.56
N GLU A 2 2.86 13.49 10.84
CA GLU A 2 3.88 12.54 11.33
C GLU A 2 3.60 11.09 10.89
N GLU A 3 2.37 10.60 11.10
CA GLU A 3 1.99 9.25 10.69
C GLU A 3 2.19 8.97 9.19
N ILE A 4 2.01 9.97 8.32
CA ILE A 4 2.22 9.81 6.87
C ILE A 4 3.72 9.63 6.58
N PHE A 5 4.60 10.37 7.25
CA PHE A 5 6.04 10.16 7.10
C PHE A 5 6.45 8.77 7.57
N LEU A 6 5.91 8.31 8.70
CA LEU A 6 6.17 6.96 9.18
C LEU A 6 5.72 5.90 8.17
N VAL A 7 4.60 6.10 7.48
CA VAL A 7 4.14 5.24 6.38
C VAL A 7 5.14 5.23 5.23
N LEU A 8 5.61 6.40 4.78
CA LEU A 8 6.59 6.52 3.70
C LEU A 8 7.90 5.81 4.01
N GLU A 9 8.38 5.94 5.24
CA GLU A 9 9.59 5.26 5.70
C GLU A 9 9.43 3.74 5.69
N ARG A 10 8.27 3.25 6.09
CA ARG A 10 7.92 1.82 6.04
C ARG A 10 7.64 1.32 4.62
N LEU A 11 7.48 2.21 3.64
CA LEU A 11 7.48 1.89 2.21
C LEU A 11 8.89 1.91 1.60
N GLY A 12 9.93 2.19 2.40
CA GLY A 12 11.33 2.19 1.98
C GLY A 12 11.87 3.54 1.53
N ASN A 13 11.13 4.65 1.74
CA ASN A 13 11.63 5.99 1.44
C ASN A 13 12.31 6.57 2.67
N VAL A 14 13.58 6.93 2.61
CA VAL A 14 14.24 7.65 3.72
C VAL A 14 13.84 9.12 3.62
N VAL A 15 13.25 9.65 4.68
CA VAL A 15 12.84 11.06 4.73
C VAL A 15 13.78 11.82 5.66
N THR A 16 14.53 12.76 5.11
CA THR A 16 15.45 13.59 5.90
C THR A 16 14.74 14.80 6.50
N ILE A 17 15.27 15.34 7.61
CA ILE A 17 14.78 16.59 8.21
C ILE A 17 14.77 17.74 7.19
N ARG A 18 15.78 17.78 6.29
CA ARG A 18 15.82 18.78 5.21
C ARG A 18 14.60 18.68 4.30
N GLU A 19 14.25 17.47 3.88
CA GLU A 19 13.07 17.24 3.04
C GLU A 19 11.77 17.57 3.76
N MET A 20 11.68 17.27 5.06
CA MET A 20 10.53 17.68 5.88
C MET A 20 10.37 19.21 5.90
N LEU A 21 11.46 19.96 6.13
CA LEU A 21 11.43 21.43 6.14
C LEU A 21 11.07 22.01 4.76
N MET A 22 11.63 21.45 3.69
CA MET A 22 11.31 21.85 2.32
C MET A 22 9.85 21.59 1.99
N LEU A 23 9.32 20.43 2.40
CA LEU A 23 7.93 20.08 2.23
C LEU A 23 7.01 21.04 3.00
N VAL A 24 7.29 21.33 4.27
CA VAL A 24 6.49 22.30 5.05
C VAL A 24 6.49 23.68 4.40
N SER A 25 7.65 24.17 3.97
CA SER A 25 7.74 25.44 3.24
C SER A 25 6.90 25.42 1.95
N TYR A 26 6.89 24.30 1.24
CA TYR A 26 6.08 24.12 0.05
C TYR A 26 4.58 24.04 0.35
N LEU A 27 4.17 23.35 1.42
CA LEU A 27 2.75 23.26 1.81
C LEU A 27 2.16 24.59 2.25
N ILE A 28 2.99 25.47 2.85
CA ILE A 28 2.56 26.82 3.26
C ILE A 28 2.42 27.75 2.06
N THR A 29 3.32 27.66 1.08
CA THR A 29 3.40 28.64 -0.02
C THR A 29 2.77 28.15 -1.32
N GLY A 30 2.74 26.83 -1.54
CA GLY A 30 2.47 26.19 -2.83
C GLY A 30 3.30 26.76 -3.99
N GLY A 31 4.46 27.34 -3.68
CA GLY A 31 5.31 28.04 -4.64
C GLY A 31 4.82 29.43 -5.08
N MET A 32 3.81 30.01 -4.41
CA MET A 32 3.33 31.37 -4.68
C MET A 32 4.12 32.41 -3.90
N THR A 33 4.27 33.59 -4.51
CA THR A 33 4.69 34.83 -3.83
C THR A 33 3.48 35.70 -3.50
N CYS A 34 3.62 36.67 -2.58
CA CYS A 34 2.56 37.64 -2.28
C CYS A 34 2.07 38.37 -3.55
N THR A 35 2.99 38.70 -4.44
CA THR A 35 2.68 39.33 -5.74
C THR A 35 1.79 38.46 -6.62
N ASP A 36 1.93 37.14 -6.58
CA ASP A 36 1.08 36.22 -7.35
C ASP A 36 -0.34 36.21 -6.81
N VAL A 37 -0.48 36.27 -5.48
CA VAL A 37 -1.79 36.38 -4.80
C VAL A 37 -2.45 37.70 -5.15
N ASP A 38 -1.73 38.82 -5.03
CA ASP A 38 -2.24 40.15 -5.36
C ASP A 38 -2.72 40.25 -6.81
N LYS A 39 -1.96 39.69 -7.76
CA LYS A 39 -2.36 39.64 -9.18
C LYS A 39 -3.65 38.85 -9.40
N ARG A 40 -3.83 37.73 -8.70
CA ARG A 40 -5.06 36.92 -8.78
C ARG A 40 -6.27 37.63 -8.15
N LEU A 41 -6.05 38.40 -7.09
CA LEU A 41 -7.10 39.18 -6.42
C LEU A 41 -7.46 40.47 -7.16
N ALA A 42 -6.48 41.12 -7.78
CA ALA A 42 -6.63 42.39 -8.50
C ALA A 42 -7.06 42.23 -9.95
N GLY A 43 -6.75 41.10 -10.60
CA GLY A 43 -7.25 40.78 -11.92
C GLY A 43 -8.79 40.77 -11.92
N GLY A 44 -9.42 41.48 -12.86
CA GLY A 44 -10.89 41.63 -12.94
C GLY A 44 -11.69 40.35 -13.25
N GLY A 45 -11.13 39.17 -12.98
CA GLY A 45 -11.78 37.87 -13.08
C GLY A 45 -12.38 37.37 -11.76
N GLN A 46 -12.63 36.06 -11.67
CA GLN A 46 -13.13 35.37 -10.47
C GLN A 46 -12.10 35.47 -9.33
N ARG A 47 -12.44 36.19 -8.24
CA ARG A 47 -11.57 36.35 -7.06
C ARG A 47 -11.42 35.06 -6.25
N THR A 48 -12.35 34.12 -6.42
CA THR A 48 -12.42 32.83 -5.72
C THR A 48 -12.46 31.66 -6.71
N GLY A 49 -12.40 30.44 -6.19
CA GLY A 49 -12.46 29.21 -7.00
C GLY A 49 -11.11 28.68 -7.48
N TRP A 50 -10.02 29.42 -7.28
CA TRP A 50 -8.66 28.97 -7.62
C TRP A 50 -7.91 28.44 -6.38
N GLN A 51 -8.28 28.91 -5.18
CA GLN A 51 -7.58 28.69 -3.93
C GLN A 51 -7.48 27.20 -3.55
N HIS A 52 -8.50 26.39 -3.89
CA HIS A 52 -8.53 24.96 -3.58
C HIS A 52 -7.23 24.24 -3.98
N ALA A 53 -6.63 24.60 -5.11
CA ALA A 53 -5.43 23.94 -5.62
C ALA A 53 -4.16 24.22 -4.80
N TRP A 54 -4.16 25.27 -3.98
CA TRP A 54 -3.05 25.67 -3.11
C TRP A 54 -3.28 25.32 -1.64
N THR A 55 -4.33 24.56 -1.33
CA THR A 55 -4.57 24.09 0.04
C THR A 55 -3.58 22.98 0.38
N PHE A 56 -3.10 22.94 1.62
CA PHE A 56 -2.01 22.05 2.01
C PHE A 56 -2.32 20.57 1.71
N TYR A 57 -3.56 20.14 1.94
CA TYR A 57 -3.96 18.75 1.70
C TYR A 57 -4.08 18.40 0.22
N ASN A 58 -4.24 19.37 -0.67
CA ASN A 58 -4.13 19.17 -2.12
C ASN A 58 -2.66 19.22 -2.57
N LEU A 59 -1.90 20.20 -2.09
CA LEU A 59 -0.48 20.37 -2.42
C LEU A 59 0.36 19.13 -2.08
N LEU A 60 0.01 18.43 -1.00
CA LEU A 60 0.71 17.22 -0.56
C LEU A 60 0.71 16.10 -1.62
N PHE A 61 -0.36 16.03 -2.41
CA PHE A 61 -0.61 14.93 -3.34
C PHE A 61 -0.66 15.36 -4.81
N GLN A 62 -0.75 16.66 -5.07
CA GLN A 62 -0.85 17.19 -6.42
C GLN A 62 -0.15 18.55 -6.51
N SER A 63 0.65 18.73 -7.55
CA SER A 63 1.26 20.03 -7.81
C SER A 63 0.20 21.04 -8.24
N PRO A 64 0.29 22.30 -7.78
CA PRO A 64 -0.67 23.33 -8.15
C PRO A 64 -0.49 23.72 -9.63
N PRO A 65 -1.51 24.34 -10.25
CA PRO A 65 -1.42 24.87 -11.60
C PRO A 65 -0.22 25.81 -11.74
N ASN A 66 0.47 25.72 -12.88
CA ASN A 66 1.62 26.56 -13.26
C ASN A 66 2.94 26.29 -12.52
N LEU A 67 3.00 25.28 -11.64
CA LEU A 67 4.27 24.82 -11.09
C LEU A 67 4.75 23.58 -11.87
N PRO A 68 5.87 23.65 -12.61
CA PRO A 68 6.36 22.50 -13.37
C PRO A 68 6.64 21.32 -12.46
N ALA A 69 6.13 20.14 -12.81
CA ALA A 69 6.35 18.90 -12.06
C ALA A 69 7.84 18.64 -11.83
N ASP A 70 8.69 18.98 -12.80
CA ASP A 70 10.14 18.81 -12.68
C ASP A 70 10.75 19.64 -11.53
N ARG A 71 10.21 20.82 -11.21
CA ARG A 71 10.67 21.61 -10.06
C ARG A 71 10.21 21.01 -8.74
N THR A 72 8.98 20.51 -8.66
CA THR A 72 8.50 19.87 -7.43
C THR A 72 9.18 18.54 -7.18
N ASP A 73 9.40 17.76 -8.23
CA ASP A 73 9.81 16.35 -8.11
C ASP A 73 11.33 16.25 -7.93
N LYS A 74 12.11 17.12 -8.59
CA LYS A 74 13.55 17.24 -8.33
C LYS A 74 13.84 18.08 -7.09
N GLY A 75 12.99 19.07 -6.80
CA GLY A 75 13.17 19.97 -5.67
C GLY A 75 12.85 19.31 -4.33
N ILE A 76 11.77 18.53 -4.26
CA ILE A 76 11.28 17.90 -3.02
C ILE A 76 10.97 16.42 -3.33
N PRO A 77 12.00 15.54 -3.30
CA PRO A 77 11.86 14.14 -3.70
C PRO A 77 10.75 13.38 -2.96
N VAL A 78 10.54 13.70 -1.68
CA VAL A 78 9.49 13.07 -0.84
C VAL A 78 8.07 13.29 -1.40
N LEU A 79 7.81 14.35 -2.18
CA LEU A 79 6.50 14.58 -2.80
C LEU A 79 6.15 13.43 -3.76
N ALA A 80 7.09 12.95 -4.56
CA ALA A 80 6.82 11.86 -5.50
C ALA A 80 6.32 10.59 -4.77
N ALA A 81 6.88 10.32 -3.59
CA ALA A 81 6.45 9.20 -2.76
C ALA A 81 5.07 9.46 -2.12
N LEU A 82 4.80 10.68 -1.66
CA LEU A 82 3.50 11.09 -1.10
C LEU A 82 2.36 10.96 -2.11
N ARG A 83 2.57 11.33 -3.37
CA ARG A 83 1.54 11.22 -4.42
C ARG A 83 1.03 9.79 -4.62
N ARG A 84 1.85 8.78 -4.32
CA ARG A 84 1.44 7.37 -4.39
C ARG A 84 0.47 6.99 -3.26
N LEU A 85 0.39 7.81 -2.22
CA LEU A 85 -0.47 7.67 -1.05
C LEU A 85 -1.68 8.60 -1.10
N ASP A 86 -2.02 9.16 -2.27
CA ASP A 86 -3.11 10.13 -2.39
C ASP A 86 -4.47 9.54 -2.03
N PRO A 87 -5.10 9.96 -0.91
CA PRO A 87 -6.46 9.53 -0.56
C PRO A 87 -7.49 9.95 -1.61
N GLY A 88 -7.22 11.01 -2.38
CA GLY A 88 -8.08 11.46 -3.48
C GLY A 88 -8.25 10.41 -4.58
N ALA A 89 -7.25 9.55 -4.77
CA ALA A 89 -7.27 8.47 -5.74
C ALA A 89 -7.95 7.19 -5.22
N ILE A 90 -8.34 7.15 -3.94
CA ILE A 90 -8.93 5.97 -3.30
C ILE A 90 -10.42 6.20 -3.07
N ALA A 91 -11.25 5.30 -3.59
CA ALA A 91 -12.68 5.32 -3.34
C ALA A 91 -13.02 4.52 -2.07
N VAL A 92 -13.58 5.20 -1.08
CA VAL A 92 -14.10 4.56 0.14
C VAL A 92 -15.60 4.82 0.17
N ARG A 93 -16.40 3.80 -0.16
CA ARG A 93 -17.86 3.95 -0.35
C ARG A 93 -18.56 4.69 0.79
N ARG A 94 -18.18 4.41 2.04
CA ARG A 94 -18.79 5.02 3.23
C ARG A 94 -18.50 6.52 3.31
N VAL A 95 -17.25 6.91 3.03
CA VAL A 95 -16.80 8.31 2.99
C VAL A 95 -17.42 9.02 1.79
N ASP A 96 -17.33 8.42 0.60
CA ASP A 96 -17.85 8.97 -0.66
C ASP A 96 -19.36 9.24 -0.57
N GLU A 97 -20.14 8.31 -0.01
CA GLU A 97 -21.57 8.50 0.21
C GLU A 97 -21.87 9.73 1.09
N LYS A 98 -21.02 9.99 2.09
CA LYS A 98 -21.18 11.10 3.02
C LYS A 98 -20.80 12.44 2.37
N ILE A 99 -19.64 12.51 1.71
CA ILE A 99 -19.08 13.76 1.19
C ILE A 99 -19.59 14.12 -0.22
N LEU A 100 -20.03 13.15 -1.01
CA LEU A 100 -20.48 13.38 -2.40
C LEU A 100 -22.00 13.46 -2.53
N ASN A 101 -22.73 12.61 -1.80
CA ASN A 101 -24.18 12.44 -1.97
C ASN A 101 -25.00 13.07 -0.85
N ARG A 102 -24.58 12.93 0.42
CA ARG A 102 -25.32 13.51 1.56
C ARG A 102 -25.00 15.00 1.78
N GLY A 103 -23.74 15.38 1.56
CA GLY A 103 -23.26 16.75 1.81
C GLY A 103 -23.21 17.10 3.30
N GLU A 104 -23.10 18.40 3.59
CA GLU A 104 -23.14 18.99 4.95
C GLU A 104 -22.06 18.49 5.91
N VAL A 105 -21.00 17.86 5.39
CA VAL A 105 -19.84 17.44 6.18
C VAL A 105 -18.93 18.62 6.49
N PHE A 106 -18.89 19.57 5.57
CA PHE A 106 -18.05 20.76 5.64
C PHE A 106 -18.92 22.01 5.59
N GLU A 107 -18.45 23.07 6.25
CA GLU A 107 -19.14 24.37 6.23
C GLU A 107 -19.12 24.97 4.82
N PRO A 108 -20.25 25.47 4.30
CA PRO A 108 -20.30 26.18 3.03
C PRO A 108 -19.49 27.49 3.04
N GLY A 109 -19.13 27.96 1.85
CA GLY A 109 -18.45 29.23 1.62
C GLY A 109 -16.94 29.21 1.86
N GLN A 110 -16.36 28.05 2.18
CA GLN A 110 -14.95 27.91 2.43
C GLN A 110 -14.15 27.90 1.12
N GLN A 111 -13.10 28.72 1.04
CA GLN A 111 -12.35 28.98 -0.20
C GLN A 111 -11.69 27.74 -0.79
N ASP A 112 -11.37 26.77 0.06
CA ASP A 112 -10.77 25.48 -0.27
C ASP A 112 -11.76 24.47 -0.87
N LEU A 113 -13.06 24.76 -0.78
CA LEU A 113 -14.16 24.00 -1.38
C LEU A 113 -14.81 24.72 -2.57
N GLN A 114 -14.26 25.86 -2.98
CA GLN A 114 -14.73 26.60 -4.14
C GLN A 114 -13.93 26.21 -5.37
N PHE A 115 -14.63 25.84 -6.44
CA PHE A 115 -14.04 25.37 -7.69
C PHE A 115 -14.57 26.17 -8.87
N LEU A 116 -13.73 26.37 -9.87
CA LEU A 116 -14.17 26.92 -11.15
C LEU A 116 -14.76 25.80 -12.01
N ALA A 117 -16.06 25.83 -12.22
CA ALA A 117 -16.77 24.91 -13.12
C ALA A 117 -17.24 25.66 -14.37
N GLY A 118 -17.12 25.02 -15.54
CA GLY A 118 -17.61 25.57 -16.80
C GLY A 118 -19.01 25.07 -17.10
N VAL A 119 -20.04 25.89 -16.87
CA VAL A 119 -21.41 25.59 -17.30
C VAL A 119 -21.67 26.30 -18.63
N GLY A 120 -21.52 25.56 -19.74
CA GLY A 120 -21.59 26.09 -21.10
C GLY A 120 -20.42 27.02 -21.45
N SER A 121 -20.69 28.27 -21.82
CA SER A 121 -19.67 29.28 -22.17
C SER A 121 -19.22 30.15 -21.00
N ARG A 122 -19.80 29.99 -19.80
CA ARG A 122 -19.48 30.78 -18.61
C ARG A 122 -18.75 29.94 -17.56
N VAL A 123 -17.75 30.54 -16.92
CA VAL A 123 -17.05 29.96 -15.76
C VAL A 123 -17.70 30.49 -14.49
N THR A 124 -18.28 29.59 -13.70
CA THR A 124 -18.93 29.88 -12.42
C THR A 124 -18.13 29.26 -11.28
N VAL A 125 -18.23 29.86 -10.09
CA VAL A 125 -17.70 29.26 -8.87
C VAL A 125 -18.78 28.37 -8.29
N VAL A 126 -18.42 27.11 -8.07
CA VAL A 126 -19.27 26.08 -7.45
C VAL A 126 -18.66 25.73 -6.09
N ASP A 127 -19.52 25.53 -5.10
CA ASP A 127 -19.13 25.15 -3.74
C ASP A 127 -19.39 23.65 -3.54
N ALA A 128 -18.34 22.90 -3.24
CA ALA A 128 -18.42 21.46 -3.07
C ALA A 128 -18.85 21.02 -1.65
N ALA A 129 -19.14 21.94 -0.73
CA ALA A 129 -19.58 21.62 0.63
C ALA A 129 -20.89 20.81 0.67
N LEU A 130 -21.73 20.96 -0.36
CA LEU A 130 -23.00 20.26 -0.51
C LEU A 130 -22.91 19.01 -1.40
N GLY A 131 -21.70 18.60 -1.79
CA GLY A 131 -21.47 17.46 -2.68
C GLY A 131 -21.10 17.90 -4.10
N ILE A 132 -21.40 17.04 -5.07
CA ILE A 132 -20.97 17.23 -6.48
C ILE A 132 -22.09 17.54 -7.46
N ASP A 133 -23.34 17.68 -6.99
CA ASP A 133 -24.50 17.90 -7.85
C ASP A 133 -24.40 19.20 -8.65
N ASP A 134 -23.88 20.27 -8.04
CA ASP A 134 -23.71 21.58 -8.68
C ASP A 134 -22.58 21.60 -9.75
N PHE A 135 -21.81 20.51 -9.87
CA PHE A 135 -20.84 20.34 -10.96
C PHE A 135 -21.48 19.73 -12.21
N ASN A 136 -22.63 19.07 -12.07
CA ASN A 136 -23.29 18.41 -13.18
C ASN A 136 -23.98 19.43 -14.08
N GLY A 137 -23.44 19.58 -15.29
CA GLY A 137 -23.98 20.43 -16.33
C GLY A 137 -24.89 19.68 -17.29
N ASN A 138 -25.26 20.35 -18.38
CA ASN A 138 -25.85 19.70 -19.55
C ASN A 138 -24.89 19.83 -20.75
N PRO A 139 -23.76 19.10 -20.75
CA PRO A 139 -22.71 19.26 -21.75
C PRO A 139 -23.24 18.87 -23.13
N GLN A 140 -23.12 19.76 -24.11
CA GLN A 140 -23.59 19.54 -25.48
C GLN A 140 -22.49 19.02 -26.39
N THR A 141 -21.23 19.14 -25.97
CA THR A 141 -20.06 18.71 -26.73
C THR A 141 -19.14 17.81 -25.90
N ARG A 142 -18.36 16.96 -26.58
CA ARG A 142 -17.33 16.12 -25.92
C ARG A 142 -16.28 16.94 -25.17
N ALA A 143 -15.98 18.14 -25.65
CA ALA A 143 -15.03 19.05 -25.00
C ALA A 143 -15.61 19.70 -23.73
N GLU A 144 -16.92 19.91 -23.66
CA GLU A 144 -17.61 20.33 -22.43
C GLU A 144 -17.67 19.17 -21.44
N MET A 145 -18.06 17.98 -21.90
CA MET A 145 -18.12 16.77 -21.07
C MET A 145 -16.76 16.45 -20.42
N ASN A 146 -15.65 16.58 -21.17
CA ASN A 146 -14.31 16.37 -20.61
C ASN A 146 -13.93 17.43 -19.56
N ARG A 147 -14.29 18.71 -19.78
CA ARG A 147 -14.02 19.79 -18.83
C ARG A 147 -14.82 19.64 -17.54
N GLU A 148 -16.08 19.22 -17.67
CA GLU A 148 -16.94 18.90 -16.53
C GLU A 148 -16.37 17.71 -15.74
N ALA A 149 -16.03 16.61 -16.42
CA ALA A 149 -15.42 15.46 -15.77
C ALA A 149 -14.10 15.79 -15.05
N GLU A 150 -13.27 16.68 -15.61
CA GLU A 150 -12.05 17.16 -14.98
C GLU A 150 -12.36 18.00 -13.72
N ALA A 151 -13.31 18.94 -13.80
CA ALA A 151 -13.72 19.77 -12.66
C ALA A 151 -14.31 18.91 -11.52
N THR A 152 -15.23 18.00 -11.84
CA THR A 152 -15.82 17.07 -10.88
C THR A 152 -14.75 16.15 -10.28
N GLY A 153 -13.83 15.63 -11.10
CA GLY A 153 -12.72 14.79 -10.62
C GLY A 153 -11.81 15.51 -9.63
N LEU A 154 -11.49 16.78 -9.89
CA LEU A 154 -10.73 17.63 -8.97
C LEU A 154 -11.48 17.87 -7.65
N ALA A 155 -12.78 18.15 -7.71
CA ALA A 155 -13.61 18.35 -6.53
C ALA A 155 -13.70 17.08 -5.68
N VAL A 156 -13.98 15.92 -6.29
CA VAL A 156 -14.02 14.62 -5.60
C VAL A 156 -12.68 14.33 -4.91
N ALA A 157 -11.56 14.49 -5.61
CA ALA A 157 -10.24 14.25 -5.03
C ALA A 157 -9.95 15.19 -3.85
N ALA A 158 -10.29 16.47 -3.98
CA ALA A 158 -10.12 17.46 -2.91
C ALA A 158 -11.00 17.15 -1.68
N LEU A 159 -12.27 16.79 -1.88
CA LEU A 159 -13.19 16.40 -0.80
C LEU A 159 -12.66 15.16 -0.05
N ARG A 160 -12.17 14.15 -0.77
CA ARG A 160 -11.57 12.94 -0.16
C ARG A 160 -10.31 13.25 0.64
N ARG A 161 -9.40 14.06 0.08
CA ARG A 161 -8.18 14.50 0.79
C ARG A 161 -8.54 15.28 2.04
N ARG A 162 -9.51 16.19 1.96
CA ARG A 162 -9.99 16.94 3.12
C ARG A 162 -10.62 16.03 4.17
N ALA A 163 -11.50 15.12 3.75
CA ALA A 163 -12.12 14.12 4.63
C ALA A 163 -11.08 13.27 5.39
N PHE A 164 -9.96 12.95 4.73
CA PHE A 164 -8.84 12.26 5.33
C PHE A 164 -8.17 13.08 6.45
N PHE A 165 -7.93 14.38 6.23
CA PHE A 165 -7.27 15.24 7.22
C PHE A 165 -8.18 15.71 8.35
N ASP A 166 -9.45 15.97 8.07
CA ASP A 166 -10.46 16.36 9.05
C ASP A 166 -10.95 15.17 9.88
N ASP A 167 -10.50 13.95 9.55
CA ASP A 167 -10.87 12.69 10.19
C ASP A 167 -12.38 12.55 10.43
N ILE A 168 -13.17 12.75 9.38
CA ILE A 168 -14.64 12.83 9.47
C ILE A 168 -15.34 11.55 9.98
N GLU A 169 -14.57 10.46 10.17
CA GLU A 169 -15.06 9.17 10.64
C GLU A 169 -14.47 8.78 12.00
N GLY A 170 -13.27 9.22 12.37
CA GLY A 170 -12.66 9.03 13.70
C GLY A 170 -12.35 7.59 14.13
N VAL A 171 -12.75 6.59 13.34
CA VAL A 171 -12.73 5.17 13.74
C VAL A 171 -11.59 4.38 13.05
N GLU A 172 -11.17 4.81 11.86
CA GLU A 172 -10.18 4.09 11.05
C GLU A 172 -8.79 4.71 11.21
N SER A 173 -7.76 3.86 11.24
CA SER A 173 -6.36 4.28 11.27
C SER A 173 -5.94 4.97 9.97
N VAL A 174 -4.87 5.76 10.03
CA VAL A 174 -4.25 6.35 8.83
C VAL A 174 -3.85 5.27 7.82
N MET A 175 -3.38 4.10 8.29
CA MET A 175 -3.02 2.98 7.42
C MET A 175 -4.19 2.52 6.54
N VAL A 176 -5.36 2.29 7.15
CA VAL A 176 -6.56 1.84 6.42
C VAL A 176 -7.04 2.91 5.45
N LYS A 177 -7.05 4.17 5.89
CA LYS A 177 -7.44 5.32 5.05
C LYS A 177 -6.51 5.53 3.85
N LEU A 178 -5.23 5.19 3.97
CA LEU A 178 -4.26 5.17 2.87
C LEU A 178 -4.33 3.88 2.01
N GLY A 179 -5.26 2.97 2.31
CA GLY A 179 -5.49 1.76 1.54
C GLY A 179 -4.72 0.53 2.01
N PHE A 180 -4.03 0.56 3.16
CA PHE A 180 -3.34 -0.59 3.74
C PHE A 180 -4.22 -1.34 4.74
N LYS A 181 -4.83 -2.45 4.29
CA LYS A 181 -5.77 -3.25 5.08
C LYS A 181 -5.09 -3.94 6.27
N TYR A 182 -3.84 -4.36 6.11
CA TYR A 182 -3.06 -5.02 7.16
C TYR A 182 -2.01 -4.10 7.79
N GLY A 183 -2.05 -2.79 7.49
CA GLY A 183 -1.08 -1.82 7.99
C GLY A 183 -1.04 -1.74 9.53
N ASP A 184 -2.20 -1.74 10.21
CA ASP A 184 -2.21 -1.71 11.68
C ASP A 184 -1.62 -2.96 12.31
N VAL A 185 -1.84 -4.13 11.68
CA VAL A 185 -1.25 -5.39 12.14
C VAL A 185 0.26 -5.37 11.94
N PHE A 186 0.72 -4.81 10.82
CA PHE A 186 2.14 -4.59 10.56
C PHE A 186 2.77 -3.70 11.65
N LEU A 187 2.13 -2.58 12.00
CA LEU A 187 2.60 -1.69 13.07
C LEU A 187 2.68 -2.39 14.43
N LYS A 188 1.59 -3.05 14.84
CA LYS A 188 1.56 -3.82 16.09
C LYS A 188 2.62 -4.91 16.12
N LEU A 189 2.97 -5.50 14.98
CA LEU A 189 4.03 -6.51 14.89
C LEU A 189 5.39 -5.88 15.17
N LEU A 190 5.70 -4.76 14.52
CA LEU A 190 6.94 -4.01 14.71
C LEU A 190 7.11 -3.54 16.16
N GLU A 191 6.03 -3.06 16.77
CA GLU A 191 6.01 -2.58 18.15
C GLU A 191 5.96 -3.73 19.19
N GLY A 192 5.85 -4.98 18.74
CA GLY A 192 5.76 -6.15 19.62
C GLY A 192 4.44 -6.26 20.40
N GLN A 193 3.43 -5.47 20.06
CA GLN A 193 2.15 -5.35 20.75
C GLN A 193 1.09 -6.39 20.33
N LEU A 194 1.38 -7.24 19.34
CA LEU A 194 0.46 -8.30 18.94
C LEU A 194 0.25 -9.32 20.05
N GLN A 195 -1.02 -9.60 20.35
CA GLN A 195 -1.42 -10.67 21.26
C GLN A 195 -1.06 -12.05 20.68
N PRO A 196 -0.84 -13.09 21.52
CA PRO A 196 -0.44 -14.42 21.04
C PRO A 196 -1.35 -15.00 19.96
N HIS A 197 -2.66 -14.83 20.09
CA HIS A 197 -3.64 -15.30 19.10
C HIS A 197 -3.57 -14.51 17.79
N GLU A 198 -3.30 -13.20 17.83
CA GLU A 198 -3.12 -12.36 16.64
C GLU A 198 -1.84 -12.75 15.90
N ARG A 199 -0.75 -13.07 16.63
CA ARG A 199 0.51 -13.55 16.05
C ARG A 199 0.33 -14.85 15.26
N VAL A 200 -0.41 -15.80 15.81
CA VAL A 200 -0.74 -17.05 15.09
C VAL A 200 -1.59 -16.75 13.86
N ARG A 201 -2.62 -15.91 14.01
CA ARG A 201 -3.51 -15.54 12.89
C ARG A 201 -2.75 -14.87 11.75
N ILE A 202 -1.91 -13.88 12.02
CA ILE A 202 -1.15 -13.19 10.98
C ILE A 202 -0.12 -14.10 10.34
N LYS A 203 0.54 -14.98 11.11
CA LYS A 203 1.45 -15.98 10.56
C LYS A 203 0.73 -16.89 9.55
N ASN A 204 -0.45 -17.40 9.90
CA ASN A 204 -1.23 -18.25 9.00
C ASN A 204 -1.69 -17.49 7.75
N ILE A 205 -2.05 -16.21 7.88
CA ILE A 205 -2.35 -15.35 6.73
C ILE A 205 -1.12 -15.21 5.82
N ILE A 206 0.06 -14.94 6.38
CA ILE A 206 1.28 -14.81 5.59
C ILE A 206 1.62 -16.13 4.88
N ILE A 207 1.56 -17.27 5.56
CA ILE A 207 1.78 -18.59 4.95
C ILE A 207 0.80 -18.85 3.79
N ALA A 208 -0.49 -18.62 4.00
CA ALA A 208 -1.50 -18.75 2.94
C ALA A 208 -1.25 -17.79 1.77
N GLY A 209 -0.72 -16.59 2.05
CA GLY A 209 -0.29 -15.63 1.04
C GLY A 209 0.88 -16.12 0.19
N LEU A 210 1.89 -16.73 0.83
CA LEU A 210 3.02 -17.35 0.13
C LEU A 210 2.57 -18.52 -0.75
N HIS A 211 1.62 -19.33 -0.29
CA HIS A 211 0.98 -20.36 -1.11
C HIS A 211 0.29 -19.77 -2.34
N ALA A 212 -0.55 -18.75 -2.14
CA ALA A 212 -1.27 -18.10 -3.24
C ALA A 212 -0.33 -17.49 -4.29
N ILE A 213 0.80 -16.89 -3.88
CA ILE A 213 1.81 -16.34 -4.80
C ILE A 213 2.48 -17.42 -5.66
N GLN A 214 2.61 -18.64 -5.14
CA GLN A 214 3.08 -19.83 -5.86
C GLN A 214 1.98 -20.47 -6.74
N GLY A 215 0.73 -19.99 -6.65
CA GLY A 215 -0.42 -20.57 -7.35
C GLY A 215 -1.11 -21.72 -6.60
N LEU A 216 -0.71 -21.98 -5.34
CA LEU A 216 -1.33 -23.02 -4.51
C LEU A 216 -2.59 -22.49 -3.82
N ARG A 217 -3.71 -23.20 -3.96
CA ARG A 217 -4.98 -22.90 -3.29
C ARG A 217 -5.16 -23.86 -2.11
N ILE A 218 -4.59 -23.49 -0.98
CA ILE A 218 -4.62 -24.29 0.26
C ILE A 218 -5.51 -23.61 1.30
N GLY A 219 -6.13 -24.41 2.17
CA GLY A 219 -6.93 -23.91 3.28
C GLY A 219 -6.12 -23.06 4.27
N ARG A 220 -6.77 -22.09 4.93
CA ARG A 220 -6.13 -21.14 5.86
C ARG A 220 -5.62 -21.77 7.18
N THR A 221 -5.94 -23.03 7.42
CA THR A 221 -5.58 -23.78 8.63
C THR A 221 -4.40 -24.71 8.43
N GLU A 222 -3.67 -24.55 7.33
CA GLU A 222 -2.52 -25.38 7.02
C GLU A 222 -1.38 -25.17 8.03
N THR A 223 -0.79 -26.28 8.45
CA THR A 223 0.31 -26.32 9.43
C THR A 223 1.68 -26.32 8.77
N MET A 224 1.73 -26.47 7.44
CA MET A 224 2.93 -26.56 6.61
C MET A 224 3.03 -25.42 5.58
N LEU A 225 4.25 -24.94 5.36
CA LEU A 225 4.61 -24.15 4.19
C LEU A 225 5.11 -25.11 3.10
N TYR A 226 4.27 -25.38 2.10
CA TYR A 226 4.66 -26.07 0.88
C TYR A 226 5.38 -25.13 -0.08
N LEU A 227 6.48 -25.63 -0.64
CA LEU A 227 7.31 -24.96 -1.62
C LEU A 227 7.21 -25.70 -2.95
N VAL A 228 6.85 -24.96 -4.00
CA VAL A 228 6.75 -25.50 -5.36
C VAL A 228 8.13 -25.54 -5.99
N ASP A 229 8.38 -26.57 -6.79
CA ASP A 229 9.61 -26.68 -7.58
C ASP A 229 9.74 -25.47 -8.56
N PRO A 230 10.85 -24.70 -8.50
CA PRO A 230 11.07 -23.53 -9.35
C PRO A 230 11.05 -23.85 -10.85
N ALA A 231 11.48 -25.06 -11.25
CA ALA A 231 11.53 -25.49 -12.65
C ALA A 231 10.13 -25.55 -13.28
N PHE A 232 9.08 -25.65 -12.46
CA PHE A 232 7.70 -25.69 -12.92
C PHE A 232 7.02 -24.31 -12.92
N GLY A 233 7.75 -23.24 -12.57
CA GLY A 233 7.52 -21.82 -12.93
C GLY A 233 6.23 -21.13 -12.44
N LYS A 234 5.09 -21.80 -12.58
CA LYS A 234 3.78 -21.53 -11.98
C LYS A 234 3.07 -22.89 -11.90
N ALA A 235 2.49 -23.23 -10.75
CA ALA A 235 1.47 -24.28 -10.74
C ALA A 235 0.46 -23.97 -11.85
N SER A 236 0.27 -24.88 -12.81
CA SER A 236 -0.94 -24.82 -13.61
C SER A 236 -2.10 -24.93 -12.61
N ALA A 237 -3.23 -24.26 -12.85
CA ALA A 237 -4.26 -24.03 -11.84
C ALA A 237 -4.78 -25.29 -11.11
N ASP A 238 -4.45 -26.49 -11.61
CA ASP A 238 -4.85 -27.78 -11.07
C ASP A 238 -3.70 -28.67 -10.56
N ALA A 239 -2.42 -28.35 -10.82
CA ALA A 239 -1.30 -29.21 -10.41
C ALA A 239 0.03 -28.46 -10.14
N ALA A 240 0.71 -28.81 -9.05
CA ALA A 240 2.05 -28.33 -8.71
C ALA A 240 2.91 -29.45 -8.13
N ILE A 241 4.23 -29.44 -8.39
CA ILE A 241 5.16 -30.35 -7.73
C ILE A 241 5.70 -29.68 -6.47
N VAL A 242 5.53 -30.33 -5.33
CA VAL A 242 6.03 -29.85 -4.03
C VAL A 242 7.46 -30.34 -3.86
N ALA A 243 8.41 -29.41 -3.91
CA ALA A 243 9.83 -29.70 -3.71
C ALA A 243 10.17 -29.86 -2.22
N ARG A 244 9.47 -29.13 -1.33
CA ARG A 244 9.79 -29.12 0.09
C ARG A 244 8.59 -28.74 0.95
N GLN A 245 8.54 -29.28 2.17
CA GLN A 245 7.56 -28.93 3.18
C GLN A 245 8.28 -28.40 4.43
N ILE A 246 7.85 -27.25 4.94
CA ILE A 246 8.43 -26.63 6.13
C ILE A 246 7.33 -26.44 7.19
N PRO A 247 7.45 -27.01 8.39
CA PRO A 247 6.49 -26.77 9.46
C PRO A 247 6.33 -25.29 9.80
N SER A 248 5.10 -24.83 10.00
CA SER A 248 4.79 -23.44 10.40
C SER A 248 5.41 -23.04 11.74
N SER A 249 5.85 -24.00 12.56
CA SER A 249 6.64 -23.76 13.79
C SER A 249 8.05 -23.25 13.50
N ARG A 250 8.59 -23.49 12.29
CA ARG A 250 9.89 -23.00 11.83
C ARG A 250 9.81 -21.69 11.04
N VAL A 251 8.60 -21.15 10.88
CA VAL A 251 8.34 -19.88 10.21
C VAL A 251 7.99 -18.84 11.28
N ASN A 252 8.78 -17.78 11.35
CA ASN A 252 8.61 -16.72 12.34
C ASN A 252 8.51 -15.35 11.68
N LEU A 253 7.68 -14.49 12.27
CA LEU A 253 7.58 -13.08 11.92
C LEU A 253 8.10 -12.27 13.09
N GLN A 254 9.07 -11.40 12.84
CA GLN A 254 9.68 -10.57 13.87
C GLN A 254 10.10 -9.21 13.33
N PRO A 255 10.23 -8.18 14.17
CA PRO A 255 10.78 -6.90 13.75
C PRO A 255 12.24 -7.01 13.26
N ALA A 256 12.66 -6.13 12.36
CA ALA A 256 14.05 -6.07 11.87
C ALA A 256 15.07 -5.93 13.01
N SER A 257 14.78 -5.06 13.99
CA SER A 257 15.57 -4.89 15.20
C SER A 257 15.82 -6.20 15.95
N SER A 258 14.84 -7.10 15.99
CA SER A 258 14.96 -8.40 16.67
C SER A 258 15.75 -9.42 15.84
N ALA A 259 15.67 -9.32 14.51
CA ALA A 259 16.29 -10.27 13.58
C ALA A 259 17.81 -10.10 13.46
N TRP A 260 18.31 -8.86 13.50
CA TRP A 260 19.73 -8.55 13.30
C TRP A 260 20.59 -8.71 14.55
N LEU A 261 20.02 -9.15 15.67
CA LEU A 261 20.75 -9.31 16.92
C LEU A 261 21.63 -10.56 16.91
N GLY A 262 22.86 -10.37 16.44
CA GLY A 262 24.03 -11.17 16.79
C GLY A 262 24.95 -10.39 17.71
N GLY A 263 24.68 -10.39 19.03
CA GLY A 263 25.71 -10.03 20.02
C GLY A 263 25.21 -9.40 21.34
N PRO A 264 25.88 -9.67 22.48
CA PRO A 264 25.49 -9.24 23.83
C PRO A 264 25.92 -7.80 24.20
N ASP A 265 26.57 -7.05 23.31
CA ASP A 265 27.12 -5.74 23.66
C ASP A 265 26.03 -4.65 23.54
N SER A 266 25.28 -4.48 24.62
CA SER A 266 24.20 -3.49 24.79
C SER A 266 24.60 -2.02 24.55
N ARG A 267 25.90 -1.75 24.32
CA ARG A 267 26.46 -0.43 24.07
C ARG A 267 26.23 0.07 22.64
N TRP A 268 26.12 -0.82 21.66
CA TRP A 268 25.93 -0.46 20.24
C TRP A 268 24.62 -1.04 19.70
N PHE A 269 23.52 -0.57 20.27
CA PHE A 269 22.18 -1.02 19.89
C PHE A 269 21.57 -0.05 18.88
N MET A 270 21.48 -0.47 17.61
CA MET A 270 20.92 0.32 16.50
C MET A 270 19.57 0.99 16.83
N PRO A 271 18.61 0.30 17.50
CA PRO A 271 17.34 0.92 17.88
C PRO A 271 17.41 2.01 18.95
N ARG A 272 18.57 2.27 19.56
CA ARG A 272 18.81 3.43 20.44
C ARG A 272 19.34 4.65 19.69
N SER A 273 19.57 4.57 18.38
CA SER A 273 19.93 5.74 17.59
C SER A 273 18.71 6.66 17.39
N VAL A 274 18.96 7.97 17.28
CA VAL A 274 17.93 9.03 17.28
C VAL A 274 17.00 8.95 16.06
N ASP A 275 17.44 8.29 14.99
CA ASP A 275 16.74 8.22 13.69
C ASP A 275 16.36 6.78 13.32
N TRP A 276 16.27 5.89 14.31
CA TRP A 276 15.88 4.50 14.07
C TRP A 276 14.37 4.32 14.06
N ILE A 277 13.91 3.67 13.00
CA ILE A 277 12.57 3.09 12.91
C ILE A 277 12.69 1.71 12.26
N ASP A 278 11.98 0.73 12.81
CA ASP A 278 11.83 -0.55 12.14
C ASP A 278 10.94 -0.36 10.90
N ARG A 279 11.54 -0.51 9.72
CA ARG A 279 10.86 -0.31 8.42
C ARG A 279 10.29 -1.59 7.84
N SER A 280 10.71 -2.75 8.36
CA SER A 280 10.34 -4.05 7.82
C SER A 280 10.11 -5.11 8.91
N VAL A 281 9.18 -6.01 8.59
CA VAL A 281 8.97 -7.27 9.31
C VAL A 281 9.82 -8.33 8.63
N ILE A 282 10.60 -9.07 9.39
CA ILE A 282 11.41 -10.17 8.87
C ILE A 282 10.62 -11.47 8.96
N LEU A 283 10.35 -12.06 7.80
CA LEU A 283 9.94 -13.45 7.69
C LEU A 283 11.18 -14.33 7.76
N ARG A 284 11.36 -15.00 8.90
CA ARG A 284 12.48 -15.90 9.16
C ARG A 284 12.03 -17.35 9.02
N VAL A 285 12.75 -18.12 8.22
CA VAL A 285 12.55 -19.55 8.03
C VAL A 285 13.78 -20.30 8.53
N ASP A 286 13.59 -21.20 9.50
CA ASP A 286 14.62 -22.16 9.92
C ASP A 286 14.58 -23.38 9.00
N GLU A 287 15.59 -23.47 8.13
CA GLU A 287 15.65 -24.50 7.12
C GLU A 287 15.88 -25.89 7.73
N ARG A 288 16.97 -26.06 8.48
CA ARG A 288 17.41 -27.25 9.23
C ARG A 288 18.55 -26.81 10.18
N LEU A 289 18.44 -27.12 11.48
CA LEU A 289 19.53 -27.01 12.46
C LEU A 289 20.26 -25.64 12.48
N GLY A 290 19.50 -24.53 12.44
CA GLY A 290 20.05 -23.19 12.65
C GLY A 290 20.51 -22.45 11.39
N VAL A 291 20.29 -23.03 10.20
CA VAL A 291 20.41 -22.28 8.94
C VAL A 291 19.16 -21.43 8.76
N LEU A 292 19.28 -20.14 9.06
CA LEU A 292 18.19 -19.17 8.97
C LEU A 292 18.20 -18.47 7.61
N LYS A 293 17.03 -18.39 6.97
CA LYS A 293 16.79 -17.54 5.82
C LYS A 293 15.77 -16.47 6.16
N ASP A 294 16.11 -15.23 5.80
CA ASP A 294 15.30 -14.06 6.10
C ASP A 294 14.79 -13.42 4.80
N LEU A 295 13.49 -13.13 4.78
CA LEU A 295 12.87 -12.26 3.80
C LEU A 295 12.36 -11.00 4.51
N PRO A 296 12.97 -9.83 4.28
CA PRO A 296 12.42 -8.58 4.79
C PRO A 296 11.10 -8.26 4.07
N LEU A 297 10.09 -7.84 4.80
CA LEU A 297 8.82 -7.40 4.27
C LEU A 297 8.61 -5.96 4.73
N ASP A 298 8.83 -4.99 3.84
CA ASP A 298 8.34 -3.63 4.02
C ASP A 298 6.80 -3.60 4.01
N LEU A 299 6.20 -2.44 4.29
CA LEU A 299 4.74 -2.31 4.37
C LEU A 299 4.04 -2.82 3.10
N LEU A 300 4.59 -2.50 1.91
CA LEU A 300 4.00 -2.88 0.64
C LEU A 300 4.10 -4.39 0.38
N SER A 301 5.27 -4.98 0.65
CA SER A 301 5.53 -6.41 0.51
C SER A 301 4.67 -7.21 1.51
N PHE A 302 4.54 -6.72 2.73
CA PHE A 302 3.70 -7.34 3.75
C PHE A 302 2.22 -7.31 3.34
N GLU A 303 1.72 -6.14 2.90
CA GLU A 303 0.36 -5.97 2.40
C GLU A 303 0.09 -6.88 1.19
N CYS A 304 1.03 -6.97 0.25
CA CYS A 304 0.97 -7.86 -0.91
C CYS A 304 0.74 -9.32 -0.50
N VAL A 305 1.62 -9.84 0.36
CA VAL A 305 1.55 -11.24 0.81
C VAL A 305 0.26 -11.48 1.60
N ALA A 306 -0.10 -10.59 2.52
CA ALA A 306 -1.31 -10.74 3.33
C ALA A 306 -2.60 -10.65 2.49
N ARG A 307 -2.62 -9.83 1.42
CA ARG A 307 -3.75 -9.79 0.46
C ARG A 307 -3.83 -11.05 -0.39
N ALA A 308 -2.69 -11.62 -0.79
CA ALA A 308 -2.65 -12.86 -1.58
C ALA A 308 -3.39 -14.00 -0.89
N ALA A 309 -3.37 -14.05 0.46
CA ALA A 309 -4.12 -15.02 1.26
C ALA A 309 -5.65 -14.94 1.12
N SER A 310 -6.17 -13.86 0.53
CA SER A 310 -7.60 -13.71 0.20
C SER A 310 -7.94 -14.19 -1.21
N GLY A 311 -6.96 -14.70 -1.97
CA GLY A 311 -7.16 -15.33 -3.28
C GLY A 311 -7.10 -14.38 -4.48
N TYR A 312 -6.93 -13.07 -4.26
CA TYR A 312 -6.77 -12.11 -5.34
C TYR A 312 -5.76 -11.01 -4.97
N VAL A 313 -4.73 -10.86 -5.82
CA VAL A 313 -3.77 -9.78 -5.82
C VAL A 313 -3.52 -9.38 -7.27
N SER A 314 -3.47 -8.08 -7.54
CA SER A 314 -3.11 -7.57 -8.87
C SER A 314 -1.64 -7.92 -9.18
N GLU A 315 -1.43 -8.84 -10.12
CA GLU A 315 -0.07 -9.28 -10.50
C GLU A 315 0.74 -8.13 -11.13
N GLU A 316 0.08 -7.18 -11.81
CA GLU A 316 0.75 -6.02 -12.42
C GLU A 316 1.21 -5.01 -11.38
N PHE A 317 0.34 -4.67 -10.42
CA PHE A 317 0.67 -3.67 -9.40
C PHE A 317 1.76 -4.17 -8.44
N TYR A 318 1.72 -5.45 -8.05
CA TYR A 318 2.67 -6.05 -7.12
C TYR A 318 3.76 -6.90 -7.81
N ALA A 319 4.05 -6.61 -9.09
CA ALA A 319 4.94 -7.46 -9.90
C ALA A 319 6.34 -7.64 -9.26
N ASN A 320 6.89 -6.58 -8.67
CA ASN A 320 8.20 -6.60 -8.04
C ASN A 320 8.19 -7.39 -6.73
N GLU A 321 7.19 -7.18 -5.88
CA GLU A 321 7.00 -7.85 -4.60
C GLU A 321 6.76 -9.35 -4.81
N ILE A 322 5.90 -9.71 -5.76
CA ILE A 322 5.64 -11.09 -6.16
C ILE A 322 6.91 -11.76 -6.67
N ARG A 323 7.69 -11.09 -7.53
CA ARG A 323 8.95 -11.64 -8.04
C ARG A 323 9.94 -11.91 -6.91
N ARG A 324 10.13 -10.96 -6.01
CA ARG A 324 11.03 -11.07 -4.87
C ARG A 324 10.63 -12.21 -3.93
N VAL A 325 9.33 -12.34 -3.63
CA VAL A 325 8.79 -13.44 -2.83
C VAL A 325 9.03 -14.78 -3.54
N ARG A 326 8.76 -14.88 -4.85
CA ARG A 326 9.01 -16.10 -5.63
C ARG A 326 10.49 -16.49 -5.64
N THR A 327 11.40 -15.54 -5.82
CA THR A 327 12.84 -15.81 -5.75
C THR A 327 13.24 -16.37 -4.39
N PHE A 328 12.72 -15.79 -3.29
CA PHE A 328 12.98 -16.31 -1.94
C PHE A 328 12.44 -17.73 -1.75
N LEU A 329 11.20 -18.00 -2.17
CA LEU A 329 10.60 -19.32 -2.08
C LEU A 329 11.34 -20.35 -2.94
N GLY A 330 11.82 -19.96 -4.11
CA GLY A 330 12.62 -20.84 -4.96
C GLY A 330 13.97 -21.20 -4.35
N GLN A 331 14.65 -20.23 -3.71
CA GLN A 331 15.87 -20.50 -2.94
C GLN A 331 15.63 -21.47 -1.79
N LEU A 332 14.48 -21.36 -1.10
CA LEU A 332 14.11 -22.31 -0.04
C LEU A 332 13.81 -23.71 -0.60
N ALA A 333 13.26 -23.80 -1.82
CA ALA A 333 12.98 -25.06 -2.49
C ALA A 333 14.27 -25.78 -2.91
N GLU A 334 15.23 -25.05 -3.49
CA GLU A 334 16.55 -25.57 -3.90
C GLU A 334 17.40 -26.07 -2.72
N GLY A 335 17.18 -25.55 -1.51
CA GLY A 335 17.85 -26.02 -0.29
C GLY A 335 17.48 -27.44 0.14
N ALA A 336 16.57 -28.12 -0.56
CA ALA A 336 16.28 -29.53 -0.36
C ALA A 336 17.34 -30.41 -1.04
N THR A 337 18.30 -30.93 -0.26
CA THR A 337 19.14 -32.03 -0.72
C THR A 337 18.31 -33.31 -0.91
N GLU A 338 18.41 -33.83 -2.14
CA GLU A 338 17.88 -35.07 -2.69
C GLU A 338 17.92 -36.26 -1.71
N ASP A 339 16.76 -36.88 -1.43
CA ASP A 339 16.70 -38.32 -1.07
C ASP A 339 15.26 -38.89 -0.98
N SER A 340 14.35 -38.51 -1.87
CA SER A 340 13.03 -39.15 -1.93
C SER A 340 12.69 -39.66 -3.32
N ALA A 341 12.59 -40.98 -3.48
CA ALA A 341 11.97 -41.66 -4.62
C ALA A 341 10.44 -41.39 -4.75
N GLN A 342 9.95 -40.38 -4.02
CA GLN A 342 8.57 -39.97 -3.93
C GLN A 342 8.47 -38.52 -4.38
N ILE A 343 7.62 -38.28 -5.37
CA ILE A 343 7.26 -36.96 -5.87
C ILE A 343 5.92 -36.60 -5.22
N THR A 344 5.89 -35.58 -4.38
CA THR A 344 4.63 -35.06 -3.86
C THR A 344 4.06 -34.07 -4.87
N VAL A 345 2.86 -34.36 -5.36
CA VAL A 345 2.11 -33.51 -6.29
C VAL A 345 0.92 -32.93 -5.55
N PHE A 346 0.76 -31.61 -5.62
CA PHE A 346 -0.44 -30.92 -5.18
C PHE A 346 -1.42 -30.86 -6.35
N MET A 347 -2.57 -31.53 -6.24
CA MET A 347 -3.64 -31.46 -7.26
C MET A 347 -4.99 -31.17 -6.62
N ARG A 348 -5.73 -30.20 -7.20
CA ARG A 348 -7.11 -29.86 -6.80
C ARG A 348 -7.32 -29.63 -5.29
N GLY A 349 -6.33 -29.06 -4.60
CA GLY A 349 -6.43 -28.80 -3.15
C GLY A 349 -5.94 -29.94 -2.26
N GLN A 350 -5.51 -31.07 -2.83
CA GLN A 350 -5.03 -32.24 -2.10
C GLN A 350 -3.58 -32.57 -2.48
N LEU A 351 -2.84 -33.13 -1.54
CA LEU A 351 -1.51 -33.68 -1.79
C LEU A 351 -1.65 -35.15 -2.19
N GLN A 352 -0.95 -35.53 -3.24
CA GLN A 352 -0.84 -36.90 -3.70
C GLN A 352 0.62 -37.26 -3.76
N ASN A 353 0.97 -38.41 -3.21
CA ASN A 353 2.33 -38.93 -3.31
C ASN A 353 2.40 -39.87 -4.50
N VAL A 354 3.31 -39.57 -5.41
CA VAL A 354 3.62 -40.38 -6.59
C VAL A 354 4.95 -41.07 -6.33
N SER A 355 4.94 -42.38 -6.16
CA SER A 355 6.16 -43.18 -6.08
C SER A 355 6.46 -43.84 -7.41
N LEU A 356 7.72 -43.79 -7.82
CA LEU A 356 8.23 -44.51 -8.99
C LEU A 356 8.90 -45.79 -8.51
N ASP A 357 8.23 -46.92 -8.67
CA ASP A 357 8.81 -48.24 -8.36
C ASP A 357 8.80 -49.12 -9.61
N GLN A 358 9.98 -49.59 -10.03
CA GLN A 358 10.20 -50.47 -11.19
C GLN A 358 9.42 -50.13 -12.48
N GLY A 359 9.27 -48.84 -12.80
CA GLY A 359 8.57 -48.39 -14.01
C GLY A 359 7.04 -48.35 -13.89
N VAL A 360 6.49 -48.60 -12.70
CA VAL A 360 5.06 -48.44 -12.38
C VAL A 360 4.89 -47.16 -11.56
N ILE A 361 4.05 -46.26 -12.05
CA ILE A 361 3.63 -45.07 -11.32
C ILE A 361 2.53 -45.47 -10.35
N GLN A 362 2.81 -45.44 -9.05
CA GLN A 362 1.79 -45.62 -8.01
C GLN A 362 1.39 -44.25 -7.45
N VAL A 363 0.09 -43.96 -7.48
CA VAL A 363 -0.48 -42.71 -6.93
C VAL A 363 -1.22 -43.06 -5.64
N GLY A 364 -0.67 -42.64 -4.50
CA GLY A 364 -1.31 -42.73 -3.20
C GLY A 364 -1.95 -41.38 -2.84
N GLY A 365 -3.24 -41.36 -2.56
CA GLY A 365 -3.95 -40.21 -2.00
C GLY A 365 -4.33 -40.45 -0.54
N GLU A 366 -4.23 -39.40 0.29
CA GLU A 366 -4.88 -39.34 1.61
C GLU A 366 -6.34 -38.87 1.49
#